data_AF-A0A417YYL0-F1
#
_entry.id   AF-A0A417YYL0-F1
#
_cell.length_a   1.000
_cell.length_b   1.000
_cell.length_c   1.000
_cell.angle_alpha   90.00
_cell.angle_beta   90.00
_cell.angle_gamma   90.00
#
_symmetry.space_group_name_H-M   'P 1'
#
loop_
_entity.id
_entity.type
_entity.pdbx_description
1 polymer ?
#
loop_
_entity_poly.entity_id
_entity_poly.type
_entity_poly.pdbx_seq_one_letter_code
_entity_poly.pdbx_strand_id
1 'polypeptide(L)'
;MNLEDPLLLLILIAASLVLNLITLVLVMILMKRTRGAKKEASQPSKTSGAAQKPIESGIIFCRSCGSQYDSAKPSCPRCQAG
;
A
#
# COMPACT_ATOMS: atom_id res chain seq x y z
N MET A 1 -10.21 1.03 51.67
CA MET A 1 -9.92 1.44 50.29
C MET A 1 -8.77 0.56 49.84
N ASN A 2 -9.04 -0.42 48.97
CA ASN A 2 -8.07 -1.45 48.63
C ASN A 2 -6.89 -0.82 47.87
N LEU A 3 -5.70 -1.01 48.40
CA LEU A 3 -4.44 -0.52 47.81
C LEU A 3 -4.12 -1.21 46.46
N GLU A 4 -4.91 -2.23 46.11
CA GLU A 4 -4.81 -3.04 44.90
C GLU A 4 -5.38 -2.31 43.65
N ASP A 5 -6.42 -1.50 43.82
CA ASP A 5 -7.04 -0.70 42.75
C ASP A 5 -6.06 0.27 42.05
N PRO A 6 -5.26 1.09 42.77
CA PRO A 6 -4.30 1.99 42.12
C PRO A 6 -3.16 1.22 41.45
N LEU A 7 -2.79 0.05 41.96
CA LEU A 7 -1.73 -0.78 41.39
C LEU A 7 -2.20 -1.45 40.09
N LEU A 8 -3.43 -1.96 40.04
CA LEU A 8 -4.06 -2.48 38.83
C LEU A 8 -4.21 -1.39 37.76
N LEU A 9 -4.65 -0.19 38.14
CA LEU A 9 -4.73 0.95 37.21
C LEU A 9 -3.35 1.31 36.64
N LEU A 10 -2.31 1.33 37.48
CA LEU A 10 -0.94 1.59 37.03
C LEU A 10 -0.45 0.52 36.05
N ILE A 11 -0.71 -0.75 36.32
CA ILE A 11 -0.38 -1.86 35.42
C ILE A 11 -1.13 -1.72 34.09
N LEU A 12 -2.42 -1.39 34.12
CA LEU A 12 -3.23 -1.23 32.91
C LEU A 12 -2.70 -0.09 32.04
N ILE A 13 -2.38 1.04 32.66
CA ILE A 13 -1.80 2.21 31.98
C ILE A 13 -0.45 1.83 31.38
N ALA A 14 0.44 1.20 32.16
CA ALA A 14 1.74 0.77 31.67
C ALA A 14 1.61 -0.22 30.50
N ALA A 15 0.72 -1.20 30.61
CA ALA A 15 0.45 -2.17 29.54
C ALA A 15 -0.08 -1.50 28.27
N SER A 16 -1.01 -0.54 28.40
CA SER A 16 -1.54 0.21 27.26
C SER A 16 -0.45 1.02 26.55
N LEU A 17 0.46 1.64 27.32
CA LEU A 17 1.58 2.40 26.79
C LEU A 17 2.55 1.49 26.01
N VAL A 18 2.87 0.33 26.60
CA VAL A 18 3.74 -0.68 25.97
C VAL A 18 3.12 -1.21 24.68
N LEU A 19 1.83 -1.55 24.68
CA LEU A 19 1.13 -2.01 23.47
C LEU A 19 1.13 -0.94 22.38
N ASN A 20 0.84 0.33 22.72
CA ASN A 20 0.89 1.43 21.75
C ASN A 20 2.29 1.63 21.16
N LEU A 21 3.35 1.51 21.96
CA LEU A 21 4.73 1.57 21.48
C LEU A 21 5.04 0.42 20.52
N ILE A 22 4.62 -0.81 20.85
CA ILE A 22 4.80 -1.98 19.98
C ILE A 22 4.06 -1.78 18.65
N THR A 23 2.80 -1.32 18.69
CA THR A 23 2.02 -1.02 17.49
C THR A 23 2.69 0.04 16.63
N LEU A 24 3.22 1.11 17.23
CA LEU A 24 3.94 2.16 16.51
C LEU A 24 5.20 1.61 15.82
N VAL A 25 5.99 0.78 16.52
CA VAL A 25 7.18 0.13 15.96
C VAL A 25 6.80 -0.80 14.80
N LEU A 26 5.76 -1.63 14.96
CA LEU A 26 5.25 -2.51 13.90
C LEU A 26 4.79 -1.70 12.68
N VAL A 27 4.02 -0.62 12.89
CA VAL A 27 3.58 0.27 11.81
C VAL A 27 4.77 0.92 11.12
N MET A 28 5.79 1.39 11.85
CA MET A 28 7.01 1.93 11.23
C MET A 28 7.75 0.88 10.38
N ILE A 29 7.85 -0.36 10.85
CA ILE A 29 8.50 -1.45 10.08
C ILE A 29 7.68 -1.77 8.82
N LEU A 30 6.36 -1.89 8.95
CA LEU A 30 5.45 -2.15 7.83
C LEU A 30 5.44 -0.99 6.83
N MET A 31 5.46 0.26 7.30
CA MET A 31 5.59 1.43 6.44
C MET A 31 6.95 1.45 5.73
N LYS A 32 8.06 1.10 6.39
CA LYS A 32 9.36 0.95 5.72
C LYS A 32 9.33 -0.13 4.63
N ARG A 33 8.69 -1.28 4.90
CA ARG A 33 8.54 -2.37 3.92
C ARG A 33 7.64 -1.98 2.74
N THR A 34 6.52 -1.32 2.98
CA THR A 34 5.60 -0.88 1.92
C THR A 34 6.14 0.30 1.11
N ARG A 35 6.95 1.19 1.72
CA ARG A 35 7.65 2.27 1.01
C ARG A 35 8.78 1.74 0.12
N GLY A 36 9.36 0.58 0.45
CA GLY A 36 10.25 -0.17 -0.45
C GLY A 36 9.51 -0.85 -1.60
N ALA A 37 8.28 -1.33 -1.38
CA ALA A 37 7.43 -1.94 -2.41
C ALA A 37 6.77 -0.91 -3.37
N LYS A 38 6.83 0.40 -3.07
CA LYS A 38 6.44 1.50 -3.97
C LYS A 38 7.63 2.12 -4.73
N LYS A 39 8.67 1.34 -5.01
CA LYS A 39 9.82 1.76 -5.83
C LYS A 39 10.02 0.94 -7.10
N GLU A 40 8.97 0.41 -7.72
CA GLU A 40 9.05 -0.15 -9.08
C GLU A 40 7.77 0.14 -9.87
N ALA A 41 7.63 1.39 -10.35
CA ALA A 41 6.89 1.76 -11.57
C ALA A 41 7.08 3.26 -11.89
N SER A 42 8.30 3.78 -11.73
CA SER A 42 8.66 5.13 -12.18
C SER A 42 10.04 5.10 -12.83
N GLN A 43 10.14 4.35 -13.92
CA GLN A 43 11.02 4.73 -15.01
C GLN A 43 10.14 5.29 -16.12
N PRO A 44 10.41 6.53 -16.54
CA PRO A 44 10.72 6.71 -17.95
C PRO A 44 12.12 7.30 -18.07
N SER A 45 13.07 6.45 -18.47
CA SER A 45 14.29 6.91 -19.12
C SER A 45 13.91 7.54 -20.46
N LYS A 46 14.50 8.70 -20.71
CA LYS A 46 14.32 9.58 -21.87
C LYS A 46 14.48 8.81 -23.19
N THR A 47 13.59 9.07 -24.16
CA THR A 47 13.95 9.09 -25.58
C THR A 47 13.14 10.19 -26.26
N SER A 48 13.87 11.13 -26.85
CA SER A 48 13.41 12.20 -27.71
C SER A 48 12.74 11.63 -28.95
N GLY A 49 11.58 12.15 -29.35
CA GLY A 49 11.04 11.91 -30.70
C GLY A 49 9.53 11.94 -30.81
N ALA A 50 9.04 12.99 -31.46
CA ALA A 50 7.78 13.10 -32.18
C ALA A 50 6.46 12.99 -31.39
N ALA A 51 5.69 14.07 -31.53
CA ALA A 51 4.31 14.21 -31.11
C ALA A 51 3.43 13.02 -31.51
N GLN A 52 2.63 12.50 -30.58
CA GLN A 52 1.24 12.07 -30.82
C GLN A 52 0.54 11.72 -29.50
N LYS A 53 -0.41 12.60 -29.13
CA LYS A 53 -1.59 12.42 -28.24
C LYS A 53 -1.36 11.71 -26.88
N PRO A 54 -1.58 12.39 -25.74
CA PRO A 54 -1.65 11.72 -24.44
C PRO A 54 -2.95 10.92 -24.39
N ILE A 55 -2.92 9.68 -24.85
CA ILE A 55 -3.90 8.69 -24.41
C ILE A 55 -3.46 8.38 -22.99
N GLU A 56 -4.22 8.89 -22.03
CA GLU A 56 -4.08 8.68 -20.60
C GLU A 56 -4.14 7.16 -20.35
N SER A 57 -2.97 6.51 -20.44
CA SER A 57 -2.77 5.08 -20.23
C SER A 57 -2.89 4.80 -18.74
N GLY A 58 -4.13 4.77 -18.26
CA GLY A 58 -4.46 4.37 -16.90
C GLY A 58 -4.41 2.86 -16.76
N ILE A 59 -3.97 2.38 -15.60
CA ILE A 59 -4.09 0.97 -15.24
C ILE A 59 -5.56 0.73 -14.87
N ILE A 60 -6.23 -0.16 -15.59
CA ILE A 60 -7.60 -0.59 -15.30
C ILE A 60 -7.63 -2.02 -14.79
N PHE A 61 -8.69 -2.36 -14.05
CA PHE A 61 -8.94 -3.71 -13.59
C PHE A 61 -9.84 -4.44 -14.58
N CYS A 62 -9.42 -5.63 -15.01
CA CYS A 62 -10.27 -6.50 -15.81
C CYS A 62 -11.50 -6.91 -15.01
N ARG A 63 -12.70 -6.70 -15.57
CA ARG A 63 -13.96 -7.11 -14.93
C ARG A 63 -14.14 -8.62 -14.85
N SER A 64 -13.51 -9.36 -15.76
CA SER A 64 -13.66 -10.81 -15.85
C SER A 64 -12.70 -11.59 -14.94
N CYS A 65 -11.46 -11.11 -14.75
CA CYS A 65 -10.45 -11.82 -13.96
C CYS A 65 -9.79 -10.99 -12.85
N GLY A 66 -10.18 -9.72 -12.70
CA GLY A 66 -9.64 -8.82 -11.67
C GLY A 66 -8.17 -8.40 -11.89
N SER A 67 -7.51 -8.84 -12.96
CA SER A 67 -6.11 -8.48 -13.21
C SER A 67 -5.99 -7.02 -13.66
N GLN A 68 -4.99 -6.33 -13.15
CA GLN A 68 -4.61 -5.00 -13.61
C GLN A 68 -3.91 -5.08 -14.95
N TYR A 69 -4.34 -4.26 -15.90
CA TYR A 69 -3.70 -4.15 -17.20
C TYR A 69 -3.84 -2.73 -17.76
N ASP A 70 -3.00 -2.41 -18.73
CA ASP A 70 -2.97 -1.10 -19.36
C ASP A 70 -4.21 -0.89 -20.23
N SER A 71 -4.91 0.23 -20.05
CA SER A 71 -6.05 0.63 -20.88
C SER A 71 -5.68 0.83 -22.36
N ALA A 72 -4.39 0.95 -22.68
CA ALA A 72 -3.90 0.96 -24.05
C ALA A 72 -4.09 -0.40 -24.76
N LYS A 73 -4.33 -1.49 -24.02
CA LYS A 73 -4.61 -2.81 -24.59
C LYS A 73 -6.13 -3.01 -24.74
N PRO A 74 -6.63 -3.41 -25.92
CA PRO A 74 -8.06 -3.55 -26.18
C PRO A 74 -8.69 -4.74 -25.46
N SER A 75 -7.88 -5.67 -24.95
CA SER A 75 -8.34 -6.85 -24.24
C SER A 75 -7.38 -7.20 -23.11
N CYS A 76 -7.93 -7.84 -22.08
CA CYS A 76 -7.14 -8.25 -20.93
C CYS A 76 -6.11 -9.33 -21.34
N PRO A 77 -4.80 -9.15 -21.09
CA PRO A 77 -3.78 -10.11 -21.49
C PRO A 77 -3.87 -11.46 -20.76
N ARG A 78 -4.64 -11.53 -19.66
CA ARG A 78 -4.76 -12.73 -18.82
C ARG A 78 -5.92 -13.62 -19.23
N CYS A 79 -7.07 -13.04 -19.53
CA CYS A 79 -8.29 -13.80 -19.87
C CYS A 79 -8.80 -13.51 -21.28
N GLN A 80 -8.15 -12.61 -22.03
CA GLN A 80 -8.49 -12.20 -23.39
C GLN A 80 -9.93 -11.68 -23.56
N ALA A 81 -10.59 -11.36 -22.45
CA ALA A 81 -11.89 -10.69 -22.45
C ALA A 81 -11.68 -9.20 -22.75
N GLY A 82 -12.45 -8.68 -23.71
CA GLY A 82 -12.61 -7.26 -24.01
C GLY A 82 -13.84 -6.69 -23.34
#